data_AF-A0A3T0RV43-F1
#
_entry.id   AF-A0A3T0RV43-F1
#
_cell.length_a   1.000
_cell.length_b   1.000
_cell.length_c   1.000
_cell.angle_alpha   90.00
_cell.angle_beta   90.00
_cell.angle_gamma   90.00
#
_symmetry.space_group_name_H-M   'P 1'
#
loop_
_entity.id
_entity.type
_entity.pdbx_description
1 polymer ?
#
loop_
_entity_poly.entity_id
_entity_poly.type
_entity_poly.pdbx_seq_one_letter_code
_entity_poly.pdbx_strand_id
1 'polypeptide(L)'
;MDGLNISNANRFVEAGGTRVGSSADLNQTAQTNEAGKTFADTLTDAIGKVNEVQKESDVKMQELATGKTDDIAGVMLSAEKADIALRTMVQVRNKIIDAYQEIMRMQV
;
A
#
# COMPACT_ATOMS: atom_id res chain seq x y z
N MET A 1 -27.02 1.90 64.82
CA MET A 1 -26.41 1.22 63.66
C MET A 1 -25.17 2.01 63.34
N ASP A 2 -24.09 1.56 63.94
CA ASP A 2 -22.78 2.20 64.03
C ASP A 2 -22.02 2.18 62.70
N GLY A 3 -21.05 3.08 62.62
CA GLY A 3 -20.31 3.48 61.44
C GLY A 3 -19.72 2.34 60.60
N LEU A 4 -19.89 2.48 59.29
CA LEU A 4 -19.01 1.87 58.31
C LEU A 4 -17.73 2.71 58.24
N ASN A 5 -16.84 2.44 59.18
CA ASN A 5 -15.52 3.03 59.30
C ASN A 5 -14.60 2.46 58.19
N ILE A 6 -14.28 3.30 57.20
CA ILE A 6 -13.34 3.00 56.11
C ILE A 6 -11.90 3.20 56.61
N SER A 7 -11.51 2.45 57.64
CA SER A 7 -10.14 2.39 58.15
C SER A 7 -9.52 1.06 57.75
N ASN A 8 -9.04 0.92 56.50
CA ASN A 8 -7.95 -0.02 56.18
C ASN A 8 -7.36 0.06 54.75
N ALA A 9 -7.31 1.23 54.11
CA ALA A 9 -6.58 1.37 52.84
C ALA A 9 -5.04 1.40 53.00
N ASN A 10 -4.52 1.53 54.23
CA ASN A 10 -3.09 1.75 54.49
C ASN A 10 -2.31 0.54 55.03
N ARG A 11 -2.88 -0.68 55.05
CA ARG A 11 -2.17 -1.86 55.57
C ARG A 11 -1.35 -2.66 54.56
N PHE A 12 -1.26 -2.22 53.30
CA PHE A 12 -0.52 -2.95 52.26
C PHE A 12 0.88 -2.39 51.96
N VAL A 13 1.37 -1.44 52.77
CA VAL A 13 2.69 -0.79 52.57
C VAL A 13 3.77 -1.30 53.55
N GLU A 14 3.45 -2.18 54.50
CA GLU A 14 4.35 -2.54 55.61
C GLU A 14 4.62 -4.05 55.75
N ALA A 15 4.92 -4.75 54.66
CA ALA A 15 5.56 -6.06 54.76
C ALA A 15 6.53 -6.30 53.59
N GLY A 16 7.80 -5.98 53.81
CA GLY A 16 8.93 -6.56 53.09
C GLY A 16 9.38 -5.81 51.83
N GLY A 17 10.16 -4.75 52.02
CA GLY A 17 10.83 -4.08 50.91
C GLY A 17 11.97 -4.90 50.31
N THR A 18 12.21 -4.72 49.01
CA THR A 18 13.55 -4.56 48.42
C THR A 18 13.42 -4.12 46.96
N ARG A 19 13.92 -2.91 46.68
CA ARG A 19 14.74 -2.50 45.52
C ARG A 19 14.29 -3.00 44.13
N VAL A 20 14.06 -2.06 43.23
CA VAL A 20 14.95 -1.75 42.08
C VAL A 20 14.18 -0.80 41.17
N GLY A 21 14.76 0.38 40.95
CA GLY A 21 14.40 1.18 39.80
C GLY A 21 14.73 0.42 38.53
N SER A 22 13.74 0.17 37.72
CA SER A 22 13.93 -0.09 36.30
C SER A 22 12.85 0.69 35.57
N SER A 23 13.25 1.88 35.12
CA SER A 23 12.64 2.56 33.99
C SER A 23 12.68 1.64 32.77
N ALA A 24 11.72 0.72 32.71
CA ALA A 24 11.48 -0.18 31.60
C ALA A 24 10.06 0.08 31.08
N ASP A 25 9.80 1.32 30.66
CA ASP A 25 8.56 1.70 29.96
C ASP A 25 8.86 2.83 28.97
N LEU A 26 9.77 2.54 28.04
CA LEU A 26 9.95 3.35 26.83
C LEU A 26 10.20 2.46 25.61
N ASN A 27 9.64 1.26 25.62
CA ASN A 27 9.57 0.40 24.43
C ASN A 27 8.15 -0.08 24.17
N GLN A 28 7.22 0.87 24.08
CA GLN A 28 5.95 0.66 23.41
C GLN A 28 5.64 1.82 22.47
N THR A 29 6.63 2.20 21.66
CA THR A 29 6.35 2.58 20.28
C THR A 29 5.97 1.30 19.56
N ALA A 30 4.71 0.90 19.74
CA ALA A 30 4.07 -0.12 18.94
C ALA A 30 4.32 0.26 17.48
N GLN A 31 5.14 -0.56 16.83
CA GLN A 31 5.40 -0.51 15.41
C GLN A 31 4.06 -0.60 14.68
N THR A 32 3.49 0.53 14.29
CA THR A 32 2.67 0.56 13.09
C THR A 32 3.63 0.46 11.91
N ASN A 33 4.18 -0.75 11.72
CA ASN A 33 4.43 -1.25 10.38
C ASN A 33 3.06 -1.44 9.73
N GLU A 34 2.39 -0.32 9.42
CA GLU A 34 1.57 -0.28 8.22
C GLU A 34 2.59 -0.53 7.11
N ALA A 35 2.79 -1.80 6.77
CA ALA A 35 3.45 -2.20 5.54
C ALA A 35 2.53 -1.71 4.40
N GLY A 36 2.55 -0.40 4.18
CA GLY A 36 1.89 0.23 3.06
C GLY A 36 2.42 -0.39 1.79
N LYS A 37 1.56 -0.50 0.77
CA LYS A 37 1.92 -1.07 -0.53
C LYS A 37 3.29 -0.56 -0.95
N THR A 38 4.20 -1.48 -1.22
CA THR A 38 5.52 -1.09 -1.71
C THR A 38 5.37 -0.45 -3.08
N PHE A 39 6.38 0.31 -3.50
CA PHE A 39 6.42 0.82 -4.87
C PHE A 39 6.35 -0.34 -5.89
N ALA A 40 7.00 -1.48 -5.59
CA ALA A 40 6.96 -2.67 -6.44
C ALA A 40 5.55 -3.25 -6.56
N ASP A 41 4.79 -3.29 -5.48
CA ASP A 41 3.38 -3.73 -5.50
C ASP A 41 2.53 -2.78 -6.35
N THR A 42 2.71 -1.47 -6.16
CA THR A 42 1.99 -0.44 -6.92
C THR A 42 2.32 -0.50 -8.41
N LEU A 43 3.58 -0.74 -8.76
CA LEU A 43 4.02 -0.94 -10.13
C LEU A 43 3.41 -2.21 -10.73
N THR A 44 3.40 -3.31 -9.97
CA THR A 44 2.82 -4.58 -10.42
C THR A 44 1.32 -4.41 -10.71
N ASP A 45 0.59 -3.70 -9.84
CA ASP A 45 -0.80 -3.36 -10.08
C ASP A 45 -0.99 -2.50 -11.32
N ALA A 46 -0.11 -1.51 -11.53
CA ALA A 46 -0.18 -0.62 -12.68
C ALA A 46 0.01 -1.40 -14.00
N ILE A 47 0.95 -2.36 -14.02
CA ILE A 47 1.13 -3.28 -15.15
C ILE A 47 -0.13 -4.12 -15.37
N GLY A 48 -0.71 -4.65 -14.30
CA GLY A 48 -1.98 -5.38 -14.36
C GLY A 48 -3.11 -4.54 -14.96
N LYS A 49 -3.23 -3.27 -14.56
CA LYS A 49 -4.21 -2.33 -15.11
C LYS A 49 -4.00 -2.04 -16.59
N VAL A 50 -2.76 -1.86 -17.05
CA VAL A 50 -2.48 -1.65 -18.48
C VAL A 50 -2.94 -2.86 -19.30
N ASN A 51 -2.68 -4.08 -18.81
CA ASN A 51 -3.15 -5.31 -19.44
C ASN A 51 -4.68 -5.41 -19.48
N GLU A 52 -5.34 -5.01 -18.39
CA GLU A 52 -6.81 -4.97 -18.33
C GLU A 52 -7.40 -3.99 -19.36
N VAL A 53 -6.86 -2.77 -19.44
CA VAL A 53 -7.30 -1.75 -20.41
C VAL A 53 -7.07 -2.22 -21.85
N GLN A 54 -5.94 -2.87 -22.13
CA GLN A 54 -5.68 -3.46 -23.44
C GLN A 54 -6.72 -4.53 -23.79
N LYS A 55 -6.98 -5.46 -22.86
CA LYS A 55 -7.95 -6.54 -23.08
C LYS A 55 -9.37 -6.01 -23.26
N GLU A 56 -9.75 -4.97 -22.51
CA GLU A 56 -11.05 -4.30 -22.68
C GLU A 56 -11.17 -3.68 -24.08
N SER A 57 -10.11 -3.01 -24.56
CA SER A 57 -10.05 -2.49 -25.92
C SER A 57 -10.20 -3.60 -26.96
N ASP A 58 -9.52 -4.74 -26.79
CA ASP A 58 -9.59 -5.87 -27.72
C ASP A 58 -10.99 -6.48 -27.79
N VAL A 59 -11.65 -6.63 -26.63
CA VAL A 59 -13.05 -7.12 -26.57
C VAL A 59 -13.97 -6.17 -27.30
N LYS A 60 -13.87 -4.85 -27.06
CA LYS A 60 -14.70 -3.85 -27.74
C LYS A 60 -14.46 -3.83 -29.24
N MET A 61 -13.21 -3.91 -29.69
CA MET A 61 -12.87 -4.02 -31.11
C MET A 61 -13.48 -5.28 -31.73
N GLN A 62 -13.46 -6.41 -31.02
CA GLN A 62 -14.06 -7.65 -31.50
C GLN A 62 -15.59 -7.57 -31.55
N GLU A 63 -16.23 -6.97 -30.56
CA GLU A 63 -17.68 -6.72 -30.56
C GLU A 63 -18.08 -5.85 -31.75
N LEU A 64 -17.30 -4.81 -32.06
CA LEU A 64 -17.54 -3.95 -33.22
C LEU A 64 -17.37 -4.72 -34.53
N ALA A 65 -16.27 -5.47 -34.67
CA ALA A 65 -15.99 -6.25 -35.87
C ALA A 65 -17.01 -7.38 -36.11
N THR A 66 -17.65 -7.88 -35.05
CA THR A 66 -18.69 -8.91 -35.12
C THR A 66 -20.11 -8.33 -35.20
N GLY A 67 -20.26 -7.00 -35.20
CA GLY A 67 -21.57 -6.32 -35.24
C GLY A 67 -22.39 -6.48 -33.96
N LYS A 68 -21.75 -6.85 -32.84
CA LYS A 68 -22.39 -6.89 -31.51
C LYS A 68 -22.54 -5.51 -30.87
N THR A 69 -21.79 -4.53 -31.35
CA THR A 69 -21.90 -3.12 -30.97
C THR A 69 -21.71 -2.24 -32.20
N ASP A 70 -22.44 -1.13 -32.24
CA ASP A 70 -22.28 -0.06 -33.24
C ASP A 70 -21.55 1.17 -32.64
N ASP A 71 -21.11 1.08 -31.38
CA ASP A 71 -20.43 2.15 -30.67
C ASP A 71 -18.95 2.28 -31.10
N ILE A 72 -18.75 2.81 -32.31
CA ILE A 72 -17.42 3.08 -32.85
C ILE A 72 -16.65 4.06 -31.97
N ALA A 73 -17.33 5.08 -31.43
CA ALA A 73 -16.71 6.10 -30.60
C ALA A 73 -16.17 5.53 -29.29
N GLY A 74 -16.93 4.66 -28.62
CA GLY A 74 -16.50 3.98 -27.40
C GLY A 74 -15.35 3.00 -27.64
N VAL A 75 -15.35 2.31 -28.78
CA VAL A 75 -14.25 1.41 -29.19
C VAL A 75 -12.97 2.21 -29.44
N MET A 76 -13.05 3.31 -30.21
CA MET A 76 -11.91 4.19 -30.45
C MET A 76 -11.39 4.81 -29.15
N LEU A 77 -12.28 5.23 -28.26
CA LEU A 77 -11.87 5.77 -26.96
C LEU A 77 -11.14 4.73 -26.10
N SER A 78 -11.63 3.49 -26.08
CA SER A 78 -10.95 2.40 -25.37
C SER A 78 -9.59 2.07 -25.98
N ALA A 79 -9.46 2.10 -27.31
CA ALA A 79 -8.18 1.93 -27.99
C ALA A 79 -7.19 3.05 -27.64
N GLU A 80 -7.63 4.31 -27.65
CA GLU A 80 -6.78 5.45 -27.28
C GLU A 80 -6.32 5.36 -25.81
N LYS A 81 -7.23 4.95 -24.91
CA LYS A 81 -6.88 4.71 -23.50
C LYS A 81 -5.80 3.65 -23.36
N ALA A 82 -5.91 2.54 -24.09
CA ALA A 82 -4.91 1.47 -24.08
C ALA A 82 -3.55 1.97 -24.58
N ASP A 83 -3.52 2.72 -25.68
CA ASP A 83 -2.27 3.26 -26.25
C ASP A 83 -1.60 4.26 -25.31
N ILE A 84 -2.34 5.23 -24.76
CA ILE A 84 -1.79 6.20 -23.79
C ILE A 84 -1.26 5.47 -22.54
N ALA A 85 -2.00 4.50 -22.02
CA ALA A 85 -1.59 3.72 -20.85
C ALA A 85 -0.29 2.94 -21.11
N LEU A 86 -0.18 2.29 -22.27
CA LEU A 86 1.01 1.56 -22.68
C LEU A 86 2.22 2.49 -22.86
N ARG A 87 2.06 3.62 -23.56
CA ARG A 87 3.13 4.62 -23.73
C ARG A 87 3.63 5.12 -22.39
N THR A 88 2.72 5.41 -21.46
CA THR A 88 3.06 5.84 -20.10
C THR A 88 3.84 4.75 -19.36
N MET A 89 3.41 3.49 -19.45
CA MET A 89 4.11 2.37 -18.83
C MET A 89 5.54 2.21 -19.37
N VAL A 90 5.75 2.38 -20.67
CA VAL A 90 7.10 2.32 -21.26
C VAL A 90 8.00 3.41 -20.70
N GLN A 91 7.48 4.63 -20.50
CA GLN A 91 8.23 5.71 -19.86
C GLN A 91 8.60 5.38 -18.42
N VAL A 92 7.65 4.84 -17.65
CA VAL A 92 7.90 4.41 -16.26
C VAL A 92 8.96 3.30 -16.23
N ARG A 93 8.86 2.29 -17.10
CA ARG A 93 9.86 1.23 -17.24
C ARG A 93 11.25 1.81 -17.49
N ASN A 94 11.36 2.75 -18.43
CA ASN A 94 12.63 3.40 -18.74
C ASN A 94 13.19 4.14 -17.52
N LYS A 95 12.34 4.85 -16.75
CA LYS A 95 12.81 5.54 -15.53
C LYS A 95 13.23 4.62 -14.41
N ILE A 96 12.63 3.44 -14.30
CA ILE A 96 13.08 2.43 -13.33
C ILE A 96 14.45 1.87 -13.75
N ILE A 97 14.66 1.62 -15.04
CA ILE A 97 15.97 1.18 -15.55
C ILE A 97 17.02 2.26 -15.31
N ASP A 98 16.71 3.52 -15.61
CA ASP A 98 17.60 4.66 -15.35
C ASP A 98 17.95 4.76 -13.85
N ALA A 99 16.96 4.68 -12.97
CA ALA A 99 17.16 4.73 -11.52
C ALA A 99 18.03 3.58 -11.00
N TYR A 100 17.84 2.37 -11.54
CA TYR A 100 18.69 1.23 -11.22
C TYR A 100 20.15 1.45 -11.66
N GLN A 101 20.35 1.98 -12.87
CA GLN A 101 21.69 2.31 -13.37
C GLN A 101 22.37 3.39 -12.52
N GLU A 102 21.63 4.42 -12.09
CA GLU A 102 22.17 5.49 -11.25
C GLU A 102 22.66 4.97 -9.88
N ILE A 103 21.88 4.10 -9.23
CA ILE A 103 22.26 3.48 -7.96
C ILE A 103 23.56 2.68 -8.11
N MET A 104 23.73 1.94 -9.21
CA MET A 104 24.98 1.20 -9.47
C MET A 104 26.19 2.12 -9.66
N ARG A 105 25.99 3.31 -10.23
CA ARG A 105 27.06 4.30 -10.44
C ARG A 105 27.47 5.04 -9.17
N MET A 106 26.62 5.05 -8.14
CA MET A 106 26.96 5.65 -6.84
C MET A 106 27.86 4.76 -5.96
N GLN A 107 27.94 3.45 -6.22
CA GLN A 107 28.67 2.49 -5.38
C GLN A 107 30.10 2.17 -5.84
N VAL A 108 30.61 2.84 -6.87
CA VAL A 108 32.00 2.69 -7.35
C VAL A 108 32.89 3.85 -6.90
#